data_AF-V7DAZ9-F1
#
_entry.id   AF-V7DAZ9-F1
#
_cell.length_a   1.000
_cell.length_b   1.000
_cell.length_c   1.000
_cell.angle_alpha   90.00
_cell.angle_beta   90.00
_cell.angle_gamma   90.00
#
_symmetry.space_group_name_H-M   'P 1'
#
loop_
_entity.id
_entity.type
_entity.pdbx_description
1 polymer ?
#
loop_
_entity_poly.entity_id
_entity_poly.type
_entity_poly.pdbx_seq_one_letter_code
_entity_poly.pdbx_strand_id
1 'polypeptide(L)'
;MINLTPWLNAPAWYIAFSGGLDSTVLLHLLADYARNHASPPLRAIHVHHGLQPAADAWPAHCQTVCDNLGIELQVIHVQVIPGASLEQAARDARYAAFRQALGPGDILFTGQHRDDQAETLLFRLLRGAGLRGMAAMPGQRALGQGSLVRPLLGCSRQQLQDHAQVNGLAWIEDPTNADTQFARNYLRSEVFPLLRQRWPQASQNLARAAEHLSEAQGLLDELAQD
;
A
#
# COMPACT_ATOMS: atom_id res chain seq x y z
N MET A 1 13.14 -10.31 -1.03
CA MET A 1 11.66 -10.27 -1.13
C MET A 1 11.20 -9.30 -2.22
N ILE A 2 11.82 -8.14 -2.39
CA ILE A 2 11.46 -7.12 -3.39
C ILE A 2 12.68 -6.72 -4.24
N ASN A 3 12.45 -6.22 -5.45
CA ASN A 3 13.48 -5.62 -6.32
C ASN A 3 13.36 -4.09 -6.28
N LEU A 4 14.38 -3.39 -5.78
CA LEU A 4 14.39 -1.93 -5.65
C LEU A 4 15.25 -1.22 -6.71
N THR A 5 15.98 -1.99 -7.53
CA THR A 5 16.89 -1.48 -8.57
C THR A 5 16.27 -0.43 -9.49
N PRO A 6 15.00 -0.56 -9.93
CA PRO A 6 14.38 0.44 -10.82
C PRO A 6 14.32 1.86 -10.24
N TRP A 7 14.43 2.02 -8.92
CA TRP A 7 14.20 3.29 -8.24
C TRP A 7 15.46 3.87 -7.57
N LEU A 8 16.64 3.30 -7.83
CA LEU A 8 17.91 3.74 -7.24
C LEU A 8 18.37 5.14 -7.65
N ASN A 9 17.92 5.62 -8.81
CA ASN A 9 18.26 6.95 -9.31
C ASN A 9 17.31 8.05 -8.83
N ALA A 10 16.35 7.72 -7.95
CA ALA A 10 15.44 8.71 -7.40
C ALA A 10 16.18 9.70 -6.48
N PRO A 11 15.77 10.98 -6.42
CA PRO A 11 16.38 11.94 -5.51
C PRO A 11 16.16 11.57 -4.04
N ALA A 12 14.97 11.08 -3.69
CA ALA A 12 14.65 10.56 -2.37
C ALA A 12 13.61 9.43 -2.42
N TRP A 13 13.66 8.59 -1.39
CA TRP A 13 12.69 7.55 -1.10
C TRP A 13 11.83 7.94 0.10
N TYR A 14 10.52 7.78 -0.06
CA TYR A 14 9.52 7.95 0.98
C TYR A 14 8.74 6.66 1.15
N ILE A 15 8.33 6.33 2.37
CA ILE A 15 7.34 5.28 2.63
C ILE A 15 6.09 5.86 3.28
N ALA A 16 4.92 5.50 2.75
CA ALA A 16 3.66 5.72 3.43
C ALA A 16 3.53 4.76 4.61
N PHE A 17 3.87 5.22 5.81
CA PHE A 17 3.99 4.40 7.00
C PHE A 17 2.77 4.56 7.93
N SER A 18 1.87 3.59 7.90
CA SER A 18 0.69 3.58 8.79
C SER A 18 0.96 2.97 10.16
N GLY A 19 2.08 2.25 10.31
CA GLY A 19 2.39 1.46 11.51
C GLY A 19 1.73 0.08 11.53
N GLY A 20 0.90 -0.25 10.53
CA GLY A 20 0.36 -1.60 10.36
C GLY A 20 1.39 -2.58 9.77
N LEU A 21 1.07 -3.88 9.81
CA LEU A 21 1.93 -4.99 9.35
C LEU A 21 2.64 -4.69 8.02
N ASP A 22 1.87 -4.39 6.97
CA ASP A 22 2.42 -4.32 5.61
C ASP A 22 3.40 -3.15 5.46
N SER A 23 3.07 -2.00 6.07
CA SER A 23 3.93 -0.82 6.05
C SER A 23 5.17 -0.98 6.93
N THR A 24 5.06 -1.75 8.03
CA THR A 24 6.19 -2.05 8.92
C THR A 24 7.18 -2.99 8.25
N VAL A 25 6.69 -4.05 7.59
CA VAL A 25 7.53 -4.96 6.81
C VAL A 25 8.20 -4.21 5.66
N LEU A 26 7.46 -3.36 4.95
CA LEU A 26 8.03 -2.55 3.86
C LEU A 26 9.10 -1.58 4.37
N LEU A 27 8.86 -0.87 5.49
CA LEU A 27 9.83 0.03 6.10
C LEU A 27 11.11 -0.74 6.46
N HIS A 28 10.96 -1.90 7.10
CA HIS A 28 12.08 -2.75 7.46
C HIS A 28 12.89 -3.21 6.24
N LEU A 29 12.23 -3.66 5.16
CA LEU A 29 12.90 -4.08 3.93
C LEU A 29 13.66 -2.92 3.25
N LEU A 30 13.07 -1.71 3.22
CA LEU A 30 13.71 -0.53 2.66
C LEU A 30 14.92 -0.09 3.51
N ALA A 31 14.76 -0.05 4.82
CA ALA A 31 15.84 0.30 5.75
C ALA A 31 16.99 -0.72 5.69
N ASP A 32 16.68 -2.01 5.61
CA ASP A 32 17.68 -3.05 5.47
C ASP A 32 18.45 -2.96 4.14
N TYR A 33 17.75 -2.66 3.05
CA TYR A 33 18.40 -2.40 1.77
C TYR A 33 19.35 -1.19 1.86
N ALA A 34 18.87 -0.08 2.42
CA ALA A 34 19.62 1.17 2.54
C ALA A 34 20.87 1.06 3.43
N ARG A 35 20.85 0.18 4.44
CA ARG A 35 22.05 -0.12 5.26
C ARG A 35 23.12 -0.89 4.50
N ASN A 36 22.72 -1.74 3.56
CA ASN A 36 23.61 -2.69 2.90
C ASN A 36 24.03 -2.25 1.48
N HIS A 37 23.39 -1.23 0.91
CA HIS A 37 23.59 -0.78 -0.47
C HIS A 37 23.53 0.74 -0.57
N ALA A 38 24.21 1.28 -1.59
CA ALA A 38 23.99 2.67 -1.99
C ALA A 38 22.52 2.85 -2.41
N SER A 39 21.83 3.80 -1.79
CA SER A 39 20.42 4.08 -2.03
C SER A 39 20.12 5.57 -1.83
N PRO A 40 19.02 6.08 -2.40
CA PRO A 40 18.51 7.39 -2.08
C PRO A 40 18.19 7.54 -0.59
N PRO A 41 18.20 8.76 -0.03
CA PRO A 41 17.80 9.00 1.34
C PRO A 41 16.36 8.52 1.57
N LEU A 42 16.17 7.71 2.62
CA LEU A 42 14.88 7.13 3.00
C LEU A 42 14.22 7.91 4.13
N ARG A 43 12.94 8.26 3.94
CA ARG A 43 12.09 8.93 4.93
C ARG A 43 10.74 8.22 5.07
N ALA A 44 10.12 8.31 6.23
CA ALA A 44 8.78 7.80 6.47
C ALA A 44 7.78 8.95 6.58
N ILE A 45 6.57 8.76 6.04
CA ILE A 45 5.44 9.68 6.19
C ILE A 45 4.28 8.94 6.85
N HIS A 46 3.90 9.38 8.05
CA HIS A 46 2.66 8.96 8.70
C HIS A 46 1.59 10.03 8.50
N VAL A 47 0.40 9.63 8.04
CA VAL A 47 -0.74 10.54 7.89
C VAL A 47 -1.77 10.28 8.97
N HIS A 48 -1.95 11.24 9.87
CA HIS A 48 -2.94 11.19 10.94
C HIS A 48 -4.23 11.93 10.50
N HIS A 49 -5.27 11.15 10.23
CA HIS A 49 -6.59 11.64 9.80
C HIS A 49 -7.53 12.13 10.92
N GLY A 50 -7.20 11.91 12.19
CA GLY A 50 -8.01 12.39 13.32
C GLY A 50 -9.40 11.75 13.47
N LEU A 51 -9.66 10.63 12.79
CA LEU A 51 -10.99 10.01 12.76
C LEU A 51 -11.29 9.09 13.94
N GLN A 52 -10.26 8.59 14.63
CA GLN A 52 -10.44 7.60 15.69
C GLN A 52 -9.53 7.90 16.88
N PRO A 53 -10.07 7.93 18.12
CA PRO A 53 -9.27 8.17 19.32
C PRO A 53 -8.16 7.13 19.53
N ALA A 54 -8.40 5.89 19.09
CA ALA A 54 -7.40 4.82 19.16
C ALA A 54 -6.14 5.13 18.32
N ALA A 55 -6.24 6.01 17.32
CA ALA A 55 -5.12 6.40 16.47
C ALA A 55 -4.18 7.43 17.12
N ASP A 56 -4.58 8.08 18.21
CA ASP A 56 -3.76 9.12 18.84
C ASP A 56 -2.43 8.56 19.39
N ALA A 57 -2.38 7.26 19.72
CA ALA A 57 -1.16 6.57 20.14
C ALA A 57 -0.27 6.10 18.97
N TRP A 58 -0.79 6.08 17.73
CA TRP A 58 -0.09 5.49 16.59
C TRP A 58 1.12 6.31 16.12
N PRO A 59 1.09 7.66 16.11
CA PRO A 59 2.28 8.43 15.81
C PRO A 59 3.46 8.10 16.73
N ALA A 60 3.22 7.86 18.02
CA ALA A 60 4.28 7.50 18.98
C ALA A 60 4.87 6.11 18.70
N HIS A 61 4.03 5.13 18.35
CA HIS A 61 4.50 3.83 17.88
C HIS A 61 5.34 3.96 16.61
N CYS A 62 4.82 4.69 15.61
CA CYS A 62 5.53 4.91 14.34
C CYS A 62 6.89 5.60 14.59
N GLN A 63 6.93 6.61 15.46
CA GLN A 63 8.17 7.30 15.83
C GLN A 63 9.18 6.33 16.41
N THR A 64 8.76 5.49 17.37
CA THR A 64 9.64 4.48 17.99
C THR A 64 10.23 3.52 16.95
N VAL A 65 9.42 3.04 16.00
CA VAL A 65 9.90 2.15 14.93
C VAL A 65 10.91 2.86 14.03
N CYS A 66 10.62 4.11 13.65
CA CYS A 66 11.50 4.92 12.82
C CYS A 66 12.84 5.24 13.51
N ASP A 67 12.81 5.62 14.79
CA ASP A 67 14.00 5.90 15.59
C ASP A 67 14.92 4.67 15.69
N ASN A 68 14.34 3.49 15.93
CA ASN A 68 15.09 2.23 16.00
C ASN A 68 15.75 1.84 14.67
N LEU A 69 15.19 2.30 13.54
CA LEU A 69 15.73 2.05 12.21
C LEU A 69 16.62 3.18 11.69
N GLY A 70 16.75 4.29 12.42
CA GLY A 70 17.47 5.48 11.99
C GLY A 70 16.83 6.21 10.81
N ILE A 71 15.49 6.17 10.71
CA ILE A 71 14.72 6.75 9.60
C ILE A 71 13.97 7.99 10.09
N GLU A 72 14.09 9.11 9.38
CA GLU A 72 13.32 10.32 9.67
C GLU A 72 11.82 10.08 9.45
N LEU A 73 11.00 10.38 10.46
CA LEU A 73 9.54 10.32 10.39
C LEU A 73 8.93 11.71 10.28
N GLN A 74 8.13 11.92 9.23
CA GLN A 74 7.24 13.07 9.11
C GLN A 74 5.81 12.66 9.46
N VAL A 75 5.23 13.28 10.49
CA VAL A 75 3.82 13.11 10.85
C VAL A 75 3.00 14.26 10.28
N ILE A 76 2.12 13.96 9.33
CA ILE A 76 1.23 14.94 8.69
C ILE A 76 -0.19 14.75 9.23
N HIS A 77 -0.71 15.78 9.88
CA HIS A 77 -2.10 15.82 10.30
C HIS A 77 -2.97 16.34 9.16
N VAL A 78 -4.02 15.60 8.82
CA VAL A 78 -4.97 16.00 7.76
C VAL A 78 -6.37 16.14 8.35
N GLN A 79 -7.11 17.12 7.83
CA GLN A 79 -8.52 17.25 8.13
C GLN A 79 -9.33 16.47 7.10
N VAL A 80 -10.14 15.53 7.57
CA VAL A 80 -11.08 14.80 6.71
C VAL A 80 -12.42 15.51 6.78
N ILE A 81 -12.82 16.15 5.68
CA ILE A 81 -14.15 16.75 5.57
C ILE A 81 -15.14 15.62 5.31
N PRO A 82 -16.15 15.41 6.18
CA PRO A 82 -17.14 14.35 5.99
C PRO A 82 -17.92 14.57 4.68
N GLY A 83 -18.15 13.49 3.94
CA GLY A 83 -18.95 13.46 2.72
C GLY A 83 -19.65 12.13 2.56
N ALA A 84 -20.13 11.82 1.34
CA ALA A 84 -20.87 10.58 1.07
C ALA A 84 -20.09 9.29 1.38
N SER A 85 -18.75 9.33 1.41
CA SER A 85 -17.91 8.21 1.84
C SER A 85 -16.73 8.73 2.65
N LEU A 86 -16.69 8.39 3.94
CA LEU A 86 -15.60 8.74 4.85
C LEU A 86 -14.27 8.07 4.44
N GLU A 87 -14.31 6.81 3.98
CA GLU A 87 -13.12 6.09 3.47
C GLU A 87 -12.49 6.85 2.28
N GLN A 88 -13.34 7.30 1.35
CA GLN A 88 -12.88 8.05 0.18
C GLN A 88 -12.30 9.41 0.58
N ALA A 89 -12.98 10.15 1.45
CA ALA A 89 -12.49 11.45 1.94
C ALA A 89 -11.14 11.32 2.67
N ALA A 90 -10.98 10.31 3.55
CA ALA A 90 -9.72 10.04 4.23
C ALA A 90 -8.62 9.63 3.25
N ARG A 91 -8.97 8.83 2.24
CA ARG A 91 -8.05 8.44 1.17
C ARG A 91 -7.56 9.66 0.38
N ASP A 92 -8.46 10.57 0.02
CA ASP A 92 -8.13 11.76 -0.77
C ASP A 92 -7.26 12.74 0.02
N ALA A 93 -7.59 12.98 1.30
CA ALA A 93 -6.78 13.79 2.20
C ALA A 93 -5.36 13.24 2.33
N ARG A 94 -5.22 11.91 2.51
CA ARG A 94 -3.92 11.23 2.56
C ARG A 94 -3.12 11.39 1.27
N TYR A 95 -3.74 11.20 0.10
CA TYR A 95 -3.04 11.39 -1.18
C TYR A 95 -2.74 12.87 -1.47
N ALA A 96 -3.50 13.82 -0.93
CA ALA A 96 -3.16 15.23 -0.98
C ALA A 96 -1.88 15.52 -0.17
N ALA A 97 -1.80 15.02 1.06
CA ALA A 97 -0.60 15.14 1.90
C ALA A 97 0.64 14.55 1.21
N PHE A 98 0.53 13.35 0.62
CA PHE A 98 1.64 12.76 -0.12
C PHE A 98 2.07 13.60 -1.34
N ARG A 99 1.12 14.14 -2.10
CA ARG A 99 1.45 14.99 -3.26
C ARG A 99 2.19 16.27 -2.86
N GLN A 100 1.92 16.81 -1.67
CA GLN A 100 2.59 17.99 -1.16
C GLN A 100 3.98 17.70 -0.60
N ALA A 101 4.19 16.49 -0.05
CA ALA A 101 5.47 16.09 0.52
C ALA A 101 6.52 15.69 -0.53
N LEU A 102 6.10 15.20 -1.69
CA LEU A 102 7.01 14.69 -2.73
C LEU A 102 7.51 15.79 -3.66
N GLY A 103 8.82 15.82 -3.90
CA GLY A 103 9.47 16.63 -4.92
C GLY A 103 9.52 15.96 -6.31
N PRO A 104 10.09 16.66 -7.32
CA PRO A 104 10.31 16.11 -8.65
C PRO A 104 11.11 14.81 -8.63
N GLY A 105 10.54 13.73 -9.17
CA GLY A 105 11.22 12.44 -9.32
C GLY A 105 11.32 11.59 -8.03
N ASP A 106 10.80 12.07 -6.90
CA ASP A 106 10.78 11.32 -5.66
C ASP A 106 9.87 10.07 -5.77
N ILE A 107 10.19 9.05 -4.98
CA ILE A 107 9.45 7.78 -4.97
C ILE A 107 8.77 7.59 -3.62
N LEU A 108 7.46 7.41 -3.63
CA LEU A 108 6.67 6.97 -2.47
C LEU A 108 6.33 5.48 -2.58
N PHE A 109 6.87 4.69 -1.66
CA PHE A 109 6.52 3.29 -1.50
C PHE A 109 5.27 3.11 -0.64
N THR A 110 4.41 2.18 -1.04
CA THR A 110 3.22 1.79 -0.26
C THR A 110 3.16 0.28 -0.06
N GLY A 111 2.70 -0.15 1.11
CA GLY A 111 2.67 -1.54 1.55
C GLY A 111 1.60 -2.42 0.90
N GLN A 112 1.01 -2.04 -0.24
CA GLN A 112 -0.01 -2.90 -0.85
C GLN A 112 0.61 -4.19 -1.39
N HIS A 113 -0.09 -5.30 -1.18
CA HIS A 113 0.39 -6.65 -1.46
C HIS A 113 -0.56 -7.45 -2.37
N ARG A 114 -0.22 -8.71 -2.66
CA ARG A 114 -0.95 -9.59 -3.59
C ARG A 114 -2.42 -9.77 -3.21
N ASP A 115 -2.72 -9.99 -1.93
CA ASP A 115 -4.10 -10.14 -1.49
C ASP A 115 -4.91 -8.83 -1.67
N ASP A 116 -4.32 -7.64 -1.53
CA ASP A 116 -5.01 -6.37 -1.84
C ASP A 116 -5.33 -6.24 -3.34
N GLN A 117 -4.49 -6.79 -4.22
CA GLN A 117 -4.78 -6.85 -5.66
C GLN A 117 -5.98 -7.73 -5.96
N ALA A 118 -6.02 -8.92 -5.36
CA ALA A 118 -7.13 -9.84 -5.51
C ALA A 118 -8.44 -9.21 -4.99
N GLU A 119 -8.39 -8.58 -3.81
CA GLU A 119 -9.53 -7.84 -3.24
C GLU A 119 -9.98 -6.71 -4.15
N THR A 120 -9.05 -5.92 -4.69
CA THR A 120 -9.36 -4.80 -5.59
C THR A 120 -9.99 -5.29 -6.90
N LEU A 121 -9.45 -6.34 -7.51
CA LEU A 121 -10.03 -6.93 -8.71
C LEU A 121 -11.46 -7.41 -8.45
N LEU A 122 -11.66 -8.25 -7.43
CA LEU A 122 -12.97 -8.82 -7.11
C LEU A 122 -13.98 -7.72 -6.79
N PHE A 123 -13.60 -6.75 -5.98
CA PHE A 123 -14.45 -5.61 -5.64
C PHE A 123 -14.91 -4.82 -6.88
N ARG A 124 -13.99 -4.57 -7.82
CA ARG A 124 -14.31 -3.82 -9.05
C ARG A 124 -15.15 -4.66 -10.01
N LEU A 125 -14.88 -5.96 -10.11
CA LEU A 125 -15.67 -6.90 -10.90
C LEU A 125 -17.12 -6.94 -10.41
N LEU A 126 -17.33 -7.04 -9.09
CA LEU A 126 -18.67 -7.02 -8.47
C LEU A 126 -19.41 -5.68 -8.68
N ARG A 127 -18.70 -4.61 -9.03
CA ARG A 127 -19.28 -3.30 -9.38
C ARG A 127 -19.43 -3.07 -10.89
N GLY A 128 -19.24 -4.09 -11.71
CA GLY A 128 -19.41 -4.00 -13.16
C GLY A 128 -18.31 -3.19 -13.87
N ALA A 129 -17.09 -3.19 -13.33
CA ALA A 129 -15.98 -2.49 -13.95
C ALA A 129 -15.60 -3.12 -15.31
N GLY A 130 -15.34 -2.27 -16.31
CA GLY A 130 -14.72 -2.68 -17.58
C GLY A 130 -13.22 -2.97 -17.44
N LEU A 131 -12.56 -3.33 -18.54
CA LEU A 131 -11.15 -3.75 -18.58
C LEU A 131 -10.20 -2.85 -17.78
N ARG A 132 -10.22 -1.54 -18.06
CA ARG A 132 -9.40 -0.55 -17.34
C ARG A 132 -9.61 -0.55 -15.83
N GLY A 133 -10.84 -0.81 -15.38
CA GLY A 133 -11.14 -0.96 -13.97
C GLY A 133 -10.66 -2.30 -13.42
N MET A 134 -10.74 -3.38 -14.18
CA MET A 134 -10.28 -4.70 -13.75
C MET A 134 -8.75 -4.85 -13.69
N ALA A 135 -7.96 -3.95 -14.29
CA ALA A 135 -6.50 -3.88 -14.12
C ALA A 135 -6.02 -3.57 -12.68
N ALA A 136 -6.93 -3.54 -11.70
CA ALA A 136 -6.67 -3.33 -10.27
C ALA A 136 -5.72 -2.15 -9.96
N MET A 137 -4.68 -2.36 -9.16
CA MET A 137 -3.68 -1.34 -8.84
C MET A 137 -2.42 -1.54 -9.71
N PRO A 138 -1.93 -0.49 -10.39
CA PRO A 138 -0.67 -0.59 -11.15
C PRO A 138 0.53 -0.70 -10.19
N GLY A 139 1.61 -1.35 -10.61
CA GLY A 139 2.84 -1.44 -9.82
C GLY A 139 3.48 -0.07 -9.53
N GLN A 140 3.37 0.85 -10.48
CA GLN A 140 3.82 2.24 -10.38
C GLN A 140 2.80 3.19 -11.03
N ARG A 141 2.64 4.39 -10.47
CA ARG A 141 1.84 5.47 -11.09
C ARG A 141 2.36 6.84 -10.68
N ALA A 142 2.07 7.87 -11.47
CA ALA A 142 2.35 9.25 -11.08
C ALA A 142 1.63 9.65 -9.78
N LEU A 143 2.31 10.46 -8.97
CA LEU A 143 1.76 11.09 -7.76
C LEU A 143 2.39 12.47 -7.55
N GLY A 144 1.69 13.52 -7.98
CA GLY A 144 2.24 14.88 -7.91
C GLY A 144 3.44 15.00 -8.86
N GLN A 145 4.57 15.48 -8.35
CA GLN A 145 5.82 15.58 -9.10
C GLN A 145 6.69 14.32 -9.01
N GLY A 146 6.28 13.35 -8.19
CA GLY A 146 6.94 12.06 -8.00
C GLY A 146 6.12 10.88 -8.51
N SER A 147 6.48 9.68 -8.06
CA SER A 147 5.76 8.43 -8.35
C SER A 147 5.39 7.68 -7.08
N LEU A 148 4.26 6.97 -7.12
CA LEU A 148 3.89 5.97 -6.14
C LEU A 148 4.24 4.57 -6.66
N VAL A 149 4.86 3.76 -5.81
CA VAL A 149 5.36 2.42 -6.13
C VAL A 149 4.86 1.39 -5.10
N ARG A 150 4.50 0.20 -5.58
CA ARG A 150 3.99 -0.92 -4.78
C ARG A 150 4.87 -2.16 -4.94
N PRO A 151 6.01 -2.23 -4.24
CA PRO A 151 6.97 -3.32 -4.46
C PRO A 151 6.49 -4.66 -3.91
N LEU A 152 5.48 -4.66 -3.03
CA LEU A 152 4.95 -5.87 -2.39
C LEU A 152 3.81 -6.54 -3.17
N LEU A 153 3.40 -6.05 -4.35
CA LEU A 153 2.28 -6.65 -5.09
C LEU A 153 2.47 -8.14 -5.42
N GLY A 154 3.72 -8.62 -5.53
CA GLY A 154 4.03 -10.03 -5.72
C GLY A 154 3.98 -10.88 -4.43
N CYS A 155 3.93 -10.28 -3.24
CA CYS A 155 4.02 -10.95 -1.94
C CYS A 155 2.62 -11.21 -1.35
N SER A 156 2.37 -12.37 -0.73
CA SER A 156 1.14 -12.56 0.07
C SER A 156 1.25 -11.89 1.42
N ARG A 157 0.09 -11.59 1.99
CA ARG A 157 -0.03 -11.21 3.40
C ARG A 157 0.68 -12.20 4.34
N GLN A 158 0.59 -13.50 4.09
CA GLN A 158 1.29 -14.52 4.89
C GLN A 158 2.82 -14.34 4.84
N GLN A 159 3.39 -14.05 3.67
CA GLN A 159 4.84 -13.81 3.55
C GLN A 159 5.28 -12.57 4.35
N LEU A 160 4.42 -11.55 4.41
CA LEU A 160 4.68 -10.36 5.24
C LEU A 160 4.60 -10.70 6.74
N GLN A 161 3.60 -11.48 7.14
CA GLN A 161 3.46 -11.93 8.53
C GLN A 161 4.64 -12.78 8.97
N ASP A 162 5.04 -13.77 8.15
CA ASP A 162 6.20 -14.62 8.43
C ASP A 162 7.48 -13.78 8.55
N HIS A 163 7.66 -12.81 7.65
CA HIS A 163 8.80 -11.88 7.71
C HIS A 163 8.79 -11.05 9.00
N ALA A 164 7.64 -10.52 9.39
CA ALA A 164 7.52 -9.74 10.61
C ALA A 164 7.83 -10.58 11.85
N GLN A 165 7.36 -11.82 11.91
CA GLN A 165 7.62 -12.74 13.01
C GLN A 165 9.09 -13.15 13.09
N VAL A 166 9.71 -13.53 11.97
CA VAL A 166 11.12 -13.93 11.91
C VAL A 166 12.06 -12.80 12.36
N ASN A 167 11.69 -11.55 12.08
CA ASN A 167 12.50 -10.37 12.43
C ASN A 167 12.03 -9.70 13.74
N GLY A 168 11.08 -10.27 14.48
CA GLY A 168 10.59 -9.72 15.74
C GLY A 168 9.99 -8.32 15.62
N LEU A 169 9.35 -8.00 14.49
CA LEU A 169 8.77 -6.69 14.25
C LEU A 169 7.47 -6.52 15.02
N ALA A 170 7.28 -5.35 15.64
CA ALA A 170 6.02 -4.96 16.26
C ALA A 170 5.24 -4.05 15.30
N TRP A 171 3.91 -4.22 15.23
CA TRP A 171 3.03 -3.38 14.42
C TRP A 171 1.71 -3.11 15.16
N ILE A 172 0.98 -2.12 14.67
CA ILE A 172 -0.36 -1.77 15.14
C ILE A 172 -1.41 -2.67 14.48
N GLU A 173 -2.32 -3.20 15.29
CA GLU A 173 -3.56 -3.79 14.81
C GLU A 173 -4.68 -2.76 14.87
N ASP A 174 -5.07 -2.24 13.71
CA ASP A 174 -6.20 -1.31 13.60
C ASP A 174 -7.53 -2.08 13.78
N PRO A 175 -8.33 -1.76 14.83
CA PRO A 175 -9.58 -2.45 15.12
C PRO A 175 -10.63 -2.27 14.02
N THR A 176 -10.56 -1.20 13.23
CA THR A 176 -11.51 -0.96 12.13
C THR A 176 -11.34 -1.95 10.99
N ASN A 177 -10.21 -2.65 10.90
CA ASN A 177 -10.01 -3.73 9.93
C ASN A 177 -10.99 -4.90 10.12
N ALA A 178 -11.59 -5.03 11.31
CA ALA A 178 -12.60 -6.04 11.61
C ALA A 178 -14.04 -5.59 11.28
N ASP A 179 -14.27 -4.32 10.91
CA ASP A 179 -15.61 -3.81 10.64
C ASP A 179 -16.08 -4.21 9.23
N THR A 180 -16.96 -5.20 9.18
CA THR A 180 -17.50 -5.78 7.94
C THR A 180 -18.55 -4.90 7.25
N GLN A 181 -18.93 -3.74 7.81
CA GLN A 181 -19.75 -2.76 7.09
C GLN A 181 -19.01 -2.19 5.88
N PHE A 182 -17.67 -2.13 5.95
CA PHE A 182 -16.85 -1.74 4.82
C PHE A 182 -16.67 -2.92 3.85
N ALA A 183 -17.05 -2.70 2.58
CA ALA A 183 -17.06 -3.75 1.56
C ALA A 183 -15.71 -4.47 1.40
N ARG A 184 -14.58 -3.77 1.59
CA ARG A 184 -13.26 -4.39 1.53
C ARG A 184 -12.99 -5.32 2.71
N ASN A 185 -13.34 -4.90 3.91
CA ASN A 185 -13.20 -5.72 5.11
C ASN A 185 -14.09 -6.96 5.00
N TYR A 186 -15.32 -6.82 4.51
CA TYR A 186 -16.21 -7.95 4.21
C TYR A 186 -15.61 -8.93 3.21
N LEU A 187 -15.02 -8.45 2.10
CA LEU A 187 -14.34 -9.34 1.16
C LEU A 187 -13.21 -10.11 1.85
N ARG A 188 -12.39 -9.41 2.64
CA ARG A 188 -11.23 -9.99 3.34
C ARG A 188 -11.61 -11.01 4.42
N SER A 189 -12.63 -10.72 5.23
CA SER A 189 -13.02 -11.54 6.40
C SER A 189 -14.02 -12.63 6.07
N GLU A 190 -14.93 -12.41 5.12
CA GLU A 190 -16.03 -13.35 4.82
C GLU A 190 -15.82 -14.08 3.49
N VAL A 191 -15.46 -13.36 2.43
CA VAL A 191 -15.45 -13.95 1.07
C VAL A 191 -14.15 -14.70 0.77
N PHE A 192 -13.00 -14.07 0.99
CA PHE A 192 -11.70 -14.67 0.67
C PHE A 192 -11.41 -15.96 1.46
N PRO A 193 -11.79 -16.10 2.74
CA PRO A 193 -11.65 -17.38 3.44
C PRO A 193 -12.42 -18.52 2.78
N LEU A 194 -13.68 -18.29 2.39
CA LEU A 194 -14.49 -19.28 1.68
C LEU A 194 -13.90 -19.63 0.30
N LEU A 195 -13.44 -18.62 -0.45
CA LEU A 195 -12.76 -18.85 -1.72
C LEU A 195 -11.49 -19.69 -1.54
N ARG A 196 -10.67 -19.38 -0.53
CA ARG A 196 -9.42 -20.12 -0.27
C ARG A 196 -9.66 -21.55 0.22
N GLN A 197 -10.75 -21.79 0.95
CA GLN A 197 -11.14 -23.13 1.37
C GLN A 197 -11.39 -24.05 0.15
N ARG A 198 -12.05 -23.53 -0.89
CA ARG A 198 -12.35 -24.29 -2.11
C ARG A 198 -11.22 -24.25 -3.13
N TRP A 199 -10.58 -23.11 -3.28
CA TRP A 199 -9.50 -22.83 -4.22
C TRP A 199 -8.33 -22.16 -3.48
N PRO A 200 -7.37 -22.93 -2.96
CA PRO A 200 -6.26 -22.40 -2.15
C PRO A 200 -5.44 -21.30 -2.84
N GLN A 201 -5.40 -21.29 -4.17
CA GLN A 201 -4.67 -20.31 -4.98
C GLN A 201 -5.52 -19.11 -5.42
N ALA A 202 -6.74 -18.91 -4.89
CA ALA A 202 -7.67 -17.88 -5.33
C ALA A 202 -7.05 -16.47 -5.35
N SER A 203 -6.40 -16.04 -4.25
CA SER A 203 -5.75 -14.72 -4.20
C SER A 203 -4.65 -14.58 -5.27
N GLN A 204 -3.84 -15.62 -5.45
CA GLN A 204 -2.75 -15.59 -6.44
C GLN A 204 -3.30 -15.55 -7.87
N ASN A 205 -4.32 -16.34 -8.18
CA ASN A 205 -4.92 -16.39 -9.50
C ASN A 205 -5.65 -15.10 -9.86
N LEU A 206 -6.36 -14.48 -8.89
CA LEU A 206 -7.00 -13.18 -9.08
C LEU A 206 -5.96 -12.07 -9.29
N ALA A 207 -4.88 -12.04 -8.51
CA ALA A 207 -3.81 -11.06 -8.71
C ALA A 207 -3.15 -11.22 -10.09
N ARG A 208 -2.85 -12.45 -10.52
CA ARG A 208 -2.30 -12.74 -11.86
C ARG A 208 -3.26 -12.34 -12.98
N ALA A 209 -4.56 -12.55 -12.79
CA ALA A 209 -5.57 -12.09 -13.74
C ALA A 209 -5.55 -10.56 -13.86
N ALA A 210 -5.43 -9.83 -12.74
CA ALA A 210 -5.31 -8.38 -12.76
C ALA A 210 -4.05 -7.90 -13.52
N GLU A 211 -2.93 -8.60 -13.39
CA GLU A 211 -1.69 -8.33 -14.14
C GLU A 211 -1.90 -8.49 -15.65
N HIS A 212 -2.46 -9.62 -16.10
CA HIS A 212 -2.77 -9.83 -17.53
C HIS A 212 -3.75 -8.78 -18.07
N LEU A 213 -4.74 -8.36 -17.28
CA LEU A 213 -5.69 -7.32 -17.67
C LEU A 213 -5.02 -5.94 -17.75
N SER A 214 -4.03 -5.66 -16.90
CA SER A 214 -3.22 -4.45 -16.97
C SER A 214 -2.33 -4.42 -18.22
N GLU A 215 -1.72 -5.55 -18.58
CA GLU A 215 -0.92 -5.68 -19.81
C GLU A 215 -1.80 -5.48 -21.05
N ALA A 216 -2.96 -6.12 -21.09
CA ALA A 216 -3.92 -5.95 -22.18
C ALA A 216 -4.41 -4.50 -22.31
N GLN A 217 -4.67 -3.82 -21.18
CA GLN A 217 -5.05 -2.40 -21.21
C GLN A 217 -3.90 -1.52 -21.74
N GLY A 218 -2.65 -1.80 -21.39
CA GLY A 218 -1.49 -1.07 -21.90
C GLY A 218 -1.38 -1.16 -23.43
N LEU A 219 -1.52 -2.37 -23.98
CA LEU A 219 -1.52 -2.59 -25.43
C LEU A 219 -2.67 -1.83 -26.14
N LEU A 220 -3.85 -1.79 -25.53
CA LEU A 220 -4.98 -1.02 -26.09
C LEU A 220 -4.75 0.49 -26.01
N ASP A 221 -4.13 0.98 -24.94
CA ASP A 221 -3.81 2.40 -24.79
C ASP A 221 -2.73 2.84 -25.81
N GLU A 222 -1.80 1.96 -26.18
CA GLU A 222 -0.83 2.17 -27.25
C GLU A 222 -1.52 2.23 -28.63
N LEU A 223 -2.34 1.21 -28.95
CA LEU A 223 -3.07 1.17 -30.22
C LEU A 223 -4.07 2.33 -30.42
N ALA A 224 -4.60 2.88 -29.33
CA ALA A 224 -5.52 4.02 -29.40
C ALA A 224 -4.82 5.38 -29.62
N GLN A 225 -3.49 5.42 -29.51
CA GLN A 225 -2.68 6.62 -29.76
C GLN A 225 -2.14 6.68 -31.20
N ASP A 226 -2.18 5.56 -31.93
CA ASP A 226 -1.86 5.43 -33.36
C ASP A 226 -3.09 5.72 -34.25
#